data_AF-A0A7V4Q7D4-F1
#
_entry.id   AF-A0A7V4Q7D4-F1
#
_cell.length_a   1.000
_cell.length_b   1.000
_cell.length_c   1.000
_cell.angle_alpha   90.00
_cell.angle_beta   90.00
_cell.angle_gamma   90.00
#
_symmetry.space_group_name_H-M   'P 1'
#
loop_
_entity.id
_entity.type
_entity.pdbx_description
1 polymer ?
#
loop_
_entity_poly.entity_id
_entity_poly.type
_entity_poly.pdbx_seq_one_letter_code
_entity_poly.pdbx_strand_id
1 'polypeptide(L)'
;AIAKQFISGRGLSLALHYPPFYPILLGLASTVSPSFETAGLAVSVVMGSLLVVPVYLLGIEFFDRRVGVVAAILSISWPPLRYWSTAVMTQSTYITLLLLGVYCLWRAYKHSAWFPSVLAGAFFAAAHLTRSEGVLVLASLTAVLVLFTLINRLSRRRLLYVLLSLGVFSLLFSPYLIMLHELTGKWQLTGKGKIAIADALSEYLQIPDIKHDPSFKELGYLDLFRLYPEYIRTNYLKNIATCWHDMLPVYGWALAAAGFLAGALSRDKMLERTYLLATFAPLLVIVVFFFIGPEYTQAYLPVLFLCIGNALSLATGWVLKRLSGGARAGGPVRYLGYAPVCLALIYGAWIVVGAVPADRNLPYHYTRDGGRLDDKRIGLRLGKMLPESAVLMTRSGRIGFYSGRSYQIPPQTDYPGIIDAARKNGTDYLIATVQLLNMRPQLEFLFGPIIDPGRPFTPPPELELVAVSQEPGGLPYIVYRIKPL
;
A
#
# COMPACT_ATOMS: atom_id res chain seq x y z
N ALA A 1 16.64 -3.09 -2.38
CA ALA A 1 17.77 -2.88 -1.44
C ALA A 1 17.65 -3.76 -0.19
N ILE A 2 16.64 -3.55 0.68
CA ILE A 2 16.49 -4.28 1.97
C ILE A 2 16.53 -5.81 1.78
N ALA A 3 15.73 -6.36 0.86
CA ALA A 3 15.73 -7.81 0.57
C ALA A 3 17.11 -8.36 0.16
N LYS A 4 17.89 -7.57 -0.61
CA LYS A 4 19.26 -7.93 -1.04
C LYS A 4 20.23 -7.92 0.13
N GLN A 5 20.07 -7.01 1.09
CA GLN A 5 20.89 -7.00 2.31
C GLN A 5 20.54 -8.17 3.24
N PHE A 6 19.24 -8.44 3.40
CA PHE A 6 18.76 -9.57 4.20
C PHE A 6 19.35 -10.91 3.71
N ILE A 7 19.20 -11.21 2.41
CA ILE A 7 19.74 -12.45 1.84
C ILE A 7 21.27 -12.50 1.82
N SER A 8 21.95 -11.36 1.73
CA SER A 8 23.42 -11.32 1.78
C SER A 8 23.99 -11.32 3.21
N GLY A 9 23.15 -11.53 4.23
CA GLY A 9 23.58 -11.60 5.64
C GLY A 9 24.00 -10.26 6.24
N ARG A 10 23.73 -9.14 5.55
CA ARG A 10 24.05 -7.77 6.02
C ARG A 10 22.99 -7.18 6.96
N GLY A 11 21.99 -7.98 7.34
CA GLY A 11 20.96 -7.62 8.30
C GLY A 11 19.77 -6.84 7.71
N LEU A 12 18.99 -6.23 8.61
CA LEU A 12 17.74 -5.51 8.33
C LEU A 12 17.78 -4.04 8.78
N SER A 13 18.97 -3.46 8.97
CA SER A 13 19.11 -2.07 9.45
C SER A 13 18.41 -1.04 8.54
N LEU A 14 18.37 -1.28 7.23
CA LEU A 14 17.60 -0.46 6.28
C LEU A 14 16.06 -0.57 6.43
N ALA A 15 15.56 -1.48 7.26
CA ALA A 15 14.14 -1.65 7.54
C ALA A 15 13.58 -0.66 8.57
N LEU A 16 14.35 0.37 8.97
CA LEU A 16 13.91 1.41 9.90
C LEU A 16 12.59 2.08 9.45
N HIS A 17 12.49 2.46 8.18
CA HIS A 17 11.32 3.15 7.63
C HIS A 17 10.37 2.23 6.85
N TYR A 18 10.81 1.01 6.56
CA TYR A 18 10.07 0.02 5.78
C TYR A 18 10.04 -1.30 6.55
N PRO A 19 8.88 -1.68 7.11
CA PRO A 19 8.76 -2.88 7.92
C PRO A 19 9.28 -4.15 7.20
N PRO A 20 9.90 -5.09 7.95
CA PRO A 20 10.82 -6.08 7.36
C PRO A 20 10.13 -7.28 6.71
N PHE A 21 8.86 -7.56 6.98
CA PHE A 21 8.23 -8.82 6.55
C PHE A 21 8.16 -8.96 5.03
N TYR A 22 7.73 -7.90 4.34
CA TYR A 22 7.68 -7.93 2.88
C TYR A 22 9.07 -8.06 2.22
N PRO A 23 10.10 -7.30 2.64
CA PRO A 23 11.47 -7.55 2.21
C PRO A 23 12.00 -8.96 2.50
N ILE A 24 11.66 -9.55 3.66
CA ILE A 24 12.03 -10.93 4.01
C ILE A 24 11.39 -11.92 3.03
N LEU A 25 10.08 -11.79 2.77
CA LEU A 25 9.39 -12.62 1.78
C LEU A 25 10.02 -12.50 0.39
N LEU A 26 10.33 -11.27 -0.03
CA LEU A 26 10.99 -11.00 -1.31
C LEU A 26 12.37 -11.65 -1.39
N GLY A 27 13.14 -11.58 -0.29
CA GLY A 27 14.45 -12.21 -0.18
C GLY A 27 14.35 -13.72 -0.30
N LEU A 28 13.45 -14.35 0.45
CA LEU A 28 13.22 -15.79 0.39
C LEU A 28 12.78 -16.22 -1.02
N ALA A 29 11.83 -15.51 -1.63
CA ALA A 29 11.37 -15.79 -2.99
C ALA A 29 12.47 -15.60 -4.05
N SER A 30 13.45 -14.71 -3.80
CA SER A 30 14.59 -14.51 -4.70
C SER A 30 15.56 -15.70 -4.75
N THR A 31 15.51 -16.63 -3.78
CA THR A 31 16.36 -17.83 -3.78
C THR A 31 15.99 -18.84 -4.88
N VAL A 32 14.74 -18.78 -5.36
CA VAL A 32 14.20 -19.65 -6.41
C VAL A 32 13.77 -18.88 -7.66
N SER A 33 13.99 -17.56 -7.68
CA SER A 33 13.59 -16.67 -8.79
C SER A 33 14.82 -16.05 -9.48
N PRO A 34 14.78 -15.80 -10.81
CA PRO A 34 15.93 -15.26 -11.54
C PRO A 34 16.33 -13.83 -11.15
N SER A 35 15.39 -13.05 -10.59
CA SER A 35 15.64 -11.68 -10.18
C SER A 35 14.75 -11.28 -9.00
N PHE A 36 15.17 -10.26 -8.23
CA PHE A 36 14.36 -9.68 -7.15
C PHE A 36 13.04 -9.07 -7.65
N GLU A 37 13.01 -8.58 -8.90
CA GLU A 37 11.77 -8.06 -9.50
C GLU A 37 10.78 -9.19 -9.76
N THR A 38 11.23 -10.27 -10.39
CA THR A 38 10.40 -11.48 -10.62
C THR A 38 9.93 -12.09 -9.30
N ALA A 39 10.81 -12.17 -8.31
CA ALA A 39 10.46 -12.64 -6.96
C ALA A 39 9.36 -11.77 -6.35
N GLY A 40 9.48 -10.44 -6.46
CA GLY A 40 8.48 -9.53 -5.96
C GLY A 40 7.14 -9.61 -6.68
N LEU A 41 7.15 -9.77 -8.00
CA LEU A 41 5.94 -9.99 -8.79
C LEU A 41 5.26 -11.29 -8.37
N ALA A 42 6.03 -12.37 -8.20
CA ALA A 42 5.52 -13.66 -7.76
C ALA A 42 4.87 -13.56 -6.36
N VAL A 43 5.52 -12.90 -5.40
CA VAL A 43 4.95 -12.65 -4.07
C VAL A 43 3.63 -11.88 -4.16
N SER A 44 3.58 -10.80 -4.94
CA SER A 44 2.35 -10.01 -5.12
C SER A 44 1.22 -10.80 -5.77
N VAL A 45 1.52 -11.61 -6.79
CA VAL A 45 0.52 -12.44 -7.49
C VAL A 45 -0.02 -13.50 -6.54
N VAL A 46 0.86 -14.23 -5.86
CA VAL A 46 0.47 -15.28 -4.90
C VAL A 46 -0.38 -14.68 -3.77
N MET A 47 0.09 -13.62 -3.12
CA MET A 47 -0.64 -12.98 -2.02
C MET A 47 -1.95 -12.35 -2.50
N GLY A 48 -1.97 -11.75 -3.68
CA GLY A 48 -3.16 -11.16 -4.29
C GLY A 48 -4.20 -12.22 -4.67
N SER A 49 -3.79 -13.39 -5.17
CA SER A 49 -4.70 -14.51 -5.43
C SER A 49 -5.23 -15.12 -4.13
N LEU A 50 -4.37 -15.25 -3.11
CA LEU A 50 -4.77 -15.76 -1.79
C LEU A 50 -5.77 -14.85 -1.08
N LEU A 51 -5.86 -13.56 -1.42
CA LEU A 51 -6.85 -12.61 -0.86
C LEU A 51 -8.29 -13.14 -0.95
N VAL A 52 -8.61 -13.87 -2.01
CA VAL A 52 -9.95 -14.42 -2.24
C VAL A 52 -10.38 -15.36 -1.11
N VAL A 53 -9.43 -16.07 -0.51
CA VAL A 53 -9.68 -17.05 0.56
C VAL A 53 -10.27 -16.39 1.82
N PRO A 54 -9.59 -15.45 2.51
CA PRO A 54 -10.16 -14.81 3.69
C PRO A 54 -11.43 -14.02 3.36
N VAL A 55 -11.57 -13.45 2.17
CA VAL A 55 -12.80 -12.74 1.78
C VAL A 55 -13.99 -13.70 1.69
N TYR A 56 -13.81 -14.83 1.02
CA TYR A 56 -14.84 -15.88 0.95
C TYR A 56 -15.17 -16.42 2.36
N LEU A 57 -14.13 -16.71 3.16
CA LEU A 57 -14.29 -17.23 4.52
C LEU A 57 -15.01 -16.26 5.46
N LEU A 58 -14.73 -14.96 5.39
CA LEU A 58 -15.47 -13.94 6.13
C LEU A 58 -16.91 -13.84 5.65
N GLY A 59 -17.16 -13.94 4.34
CA GLY A 59 -18.52 -13.90 3.80
C GLY A 59 -19.40 -15.06 4.25
N ILE A 60 -18.87 -16.29 4.26
CA ILE A 60 -19.63 -17.43 4.79
C ILE A 60 -19.85 -17.35 6.30
N GLU A 61 -18.92 -16.75 7.04
CA GLU A 61 -18.94 -16.72 8.50
C GLU A 61 -19.90 -15.64 9.05
N PHE A 62 -19.95 -14.47 8.40
CA PHE A 62 -20.76 -13.32 8.83
C PHE A 62 -22.09 -13.14 8.06
N PHE A 63 -22.26 -13.88 6.97
CA PHE A 63 -23.41 -13.78 6.09
C PHE A 63 -23.82 -15.17 5.58
N ASP A 64 -23.58 -15.46 4.29
CA ASP A 64 -23.91 -16.73 3.65
C ASP A 64 -22.91 -17.04 2.50
N ARG A 65 -23.06 -18.24 1.91
CA ARG A 65 -22.21 -18.70 0.80
C ARG A 65 -22.26 -17.80 -0.43
N ARG A 66 -23.42 -17.23 -0.77
CA ARG A 66 -23.57 -16.36 -1.94
C ARG A 66 -22.84 -15.05 -1.72
N VAL A 67 -22.95 -14.46 -0.52
CA VAL A 67 -22.24 -13.24 -0.15
C VAL A 67 -20.73 -13.44 -0.25
N GLY A 68 -20.21 -14.55 0.29
CA GLY A 68 -18.78 -14.88 0.17
C GLY A 68 -18.31 -14.99 -1.28
N VAL A 69 -19.08 -15.66 -2.15
CA VAL A 69 -18.75 -15.78 -3.58
C VAL A 69 -18.80 -14.44 -4.30
N VAL A 70 -19.83 -13.63 -4.06
CA VAL A 70 -19.96 -12.29 -4.68
C VAL A 70 -18.80 -11.40 -4.26
N ALA A 71 -18.48 -11.34 -2.97
CA ALA A 71 -17.38 -10.52 -2.48
C ALA A 71 -16.02 -10.96 -3.05
N ALA A 72 -15.79 -12.28 -3.14
CA ALA A 72 -14.62 -12.85 -3.79
C ALA A 72 -14.50 -12.43 -5.26
N ILE A 73 -15.59 -12.52 -6.05
CA ILE A 73 -15.60 -12.10 -7.45
C ILE A 73 -15.28 -10.62 -7.57
N LEU A 74 -15.93 -9.78 -6.75
CA LEU A 74 -15.66 -8.34 -6.73
C LEU A 74 -14.20 -8.05 -6.39
N SER A 75 -13.61 -8.74 -5.40
CA SER A 75 -12.19 -8.61 -5.05
C SER A 75 -11.24 -8.94 -6.21
N ILE A 76 -11.57 -9.95 -7.03
CA ILE A 76 -10.77 -10.34 -8.20
C ILE A 76 -10.87 -9.29 -9.31
N SER A 77 -12.07 -8.75 -9.55
CA SER A 77 -12.31 -7.84 -10.66
C SER A 77 -12.03 -6.38 -10.35
N TRP A 78 -11.98 -5.96 -9.07
CA TRP A 78 -11.86 -4.54 -8.73
C TRP A 78 -10.50 -3.95 -9.16
N PRO A 79 -10.44 -2.83 -9.91
CA PRO A 79 -9.21 -2.40 -10.58
C PRO A 79 -8.02 -2.17 -9.63
N PRO A 80 -8.16 -1.45 -8.49
CA PRO A 80 -7.10 -1.32 -7.51
C PRO A 80 -6.52 -2.66 -7.05
N LEU A 81 -7.34 -3.59 -6.54
CA LEU A 81 -6.86 -4.87 -6.00
C LEU A 81 -6.16 -5.71 -7.07
N ARG A 82 -6.61 -5.62 -8.32
CA ARG A 82 -6.01 -6.29 -9.48
C ARG A 82 -4.68 -5.67 -9.90
N TYR A 83 -4.56 -4.35 -9.85
CA TYR A 83 -3.30 -3.67 -10.14
C TYR A 83 -2.23 -4.08 -9.12
N TRP A 84 -2.52 -4.02 -7.83
CA TRP A 84 -1.51 -4.30 -6.80
C TRP A 84 -1.14 -5.78 -6.67
N SER A 85 -2.01 -6.70 -7.09
CA SER A 85 -1.63 -8.12 -7.22
C SER A 85 -0.56 -8.35 -8.29
N THR A 86 -0.31 -7.38 -9.16
CA THR A 86 0.72 -7.46 -10.21
C THR A 86 1.83 -6.41 -10.04
N ALA A 87 1.85 -5.67 -8.93
CA ALA A 87 2.87 -4.67 -8.64
C ALA A 87 3.77 -5.11 -7.48
N VAL A 88 5.08 -4.92 -7.59
CA VAL A 88 6.07 -5.24 -6.53
C VAL A 88 5.92 -4.27 -5.36
N MET A 89 4.91 -4.49 -4.53
CA MET A 89 4.41 -3.58 -3.51
C MET A 89 3.80 -4.34 -2.33
N THR A 90 3.74 -3.69 -1.17
CA THR A 90 3.30 -4.29 0.10
C THR A 90 1.82 -4.67 0.17
N GLN A 91 0.99 -4.13 -0.73
CA GLN A 91 -0.46 -4.01 -0.60
C GLN A 91 -1.13 -5.40 -0.56
N SER A 92 -0.89 -6.23 -1.58
CA SER A 92 -1.49 -7.57 -1.65
C SER A 92 -1.09 -8.46 -0.48
N THR A 93 0.18 -8.37 -0.06
CA THR A 93 0.69 -9.08 1.12
C THR A 93 -0.04 -8.62 2.38
N TYR A 94 -0.12 -7.31 2.60
CA TYR A 94 -0.78 -6.72 3.75
C TYR A 94 -2.26 -7.11 3.85
N ILE A 95 -3.04 -6.89 2.78
CA ILE A 95 -4.49 -7.09 2.81
C ILE A 95 -4.83 -8.56 3.08
N THR A 96 -4.14 -9.49 2.42
CA THR A 96 -4.37 -10.93 2.61
C THR A 96 -4.06 -11.38 4.03
N LEU A 97 -2.90 -10.98 4.58
CA LEU A 97 -2.53 -11.32 5.96
C LEU A 97 -3.47 -10.67 6.97
N LEU A 98 -3.83 -9.41 6.75
CA LEU A 98 -4.75 -8.68 7.62
C LEU A 98 -6.09 -9.41 7.70
N LEU A 99 -6.70 -9.75 6.56
CA LEU A 99 -8.02 -10.41 6.56
C LEU A 99 -7.97 -11.85 7.05
N LEU A 100 -6.87 -12.58 6.83
CA LEU A 100 -6.64 -13.88 7.48
C LEU A 100 -6.57 -13.73 9.00
N GLY A 101 -5.89 -12.68 9.50
CA GLY A 101 -5.86 -12.33 10.92
C GLY A 101 -7.25 -12.00 11.47
N VAL A 102 -8.02 -11.16 10.77
CA VAL A 102 -9.40 -10.80 11.13
C VAL A 102 -10.28 -12.05 11.23
N TYR A 103 -10.21 -12.95 10.25
CA TYR A 103 -10.95 -14.20 10.23
C TYR A 103 -10.53 -15.13 11.38
N CYS A 104 -9.23 -15.36 11.56
CA CYS A 104 -8.72 -16.26 12.59
C CYS A 104 -9.03 -15.75 14.00
N LEU A 105 -8.95 -14.43 14.23
CA LEU A 105 -9.27 -13.81 15.53
C LEU A 105 -10.75 -14.01 15.88
N TRP A 106 -11.64 -13.84 14.90
CA TRP A 106 -13.06 -14.10 15.08
C TRP A 106 -13.31 -15.57 15.41
N ARG A 107 -12.69 -16.50 14.68
CA ARG A 107 -12.80 -17.95 14.92
C ARG A 107 -12.28 -18.34 16.31
N ALA A 108 -11.14 -17.79 16.71
CA ALA A 108 -10.55 -17.99 18.04
C ALA A 108 -11.53 -17.56 19.15
N TYR A 109 -12.11 -16.37 19.01
CA TYR A 109 -13.06 -15.81 19.96
C TYR A 109 -14.38 -16.60 20.01
N LYS A 110 -14.98 -16.89 18.85
CA LYS A 110 -16.29 -17.56 18.73
C LYS A 110 -16.24 -18.98 19.26
N HIS A 111 -15.20 -19.74 18.90
CA HIS A 111 -15.07 -21.16 19.23
C HIS A 111 -14.21 -21.43 20.45
N SER A 112 -13.61 -20.41 21.07
CA SER A 112 -12.71 -20.58 22.22
C SER A 112 -11.59 -21.58 21.91
N ALA A 113 -10.88 -21.36 20.80
CA ALA A 113 -9.89 -22.29 20.26
C ALA A 113 -8.50 -21.65 20.20
N TRP A 114 -7.48 -22.38 20.66
CA TRP A 114 -6.10 -21.89 20.73
C TRP A 114 -5.42 -21.80 19.36
N PHE A 115 -5.66 -22.75 18.46
CA PHE A 115 -4.97 -22.77 17.18
C PHE A 115 -5.32 -21.56 16.28
N PRO A 116 -6.60 -21.18 16.09
CA PRO A 116 -6.94 -19.94 15.40
C PRO A 116 -6.41 -18.69 16.10
N SER A 117 -6.22 -18.73 17.42
CA SER A 117 -5.63 -17.60 18.17
C SER A 117 -4.15 -17.41 17.83
N VAL A 118 -3.38 -18.50 17.80
CA VAL A 118 -1.97 -18.45 17.37
C VAL A 118 -1.85 -17.94 15.94
N LEU A 119 -2.68 -18.45 15.03
CA LEU A 119 -2.71 -17.98 13.64
C LEU A 119 -3.10 -16.49 13.54
N ALA A 120 -4.08 -16.04 14.33
CA ALA A 120 -4.48 -14.64 14.36
C ALA A 120 -3.32 -13.73 14.76
N GLY A 121 -2.64 -14.03 15.88
CA GLY A 121 -1.48 -13.28 16.33
C GLY A 121 -0.34 -13.25 15.30
N ALA A 122 -0.07 -14.40 14.67
CA ALA A 122 0.95 -14.51 13.62
C ALA A 122 0.61 -13.69 12.37
N PHE A 123 -0.63 -13.77 11.88
CA PHE A 123 -1.07 -13.02 10.71
C PHE A 123 -1.11 -11.51 10.99
N PHE A 124 -1.55 -11.07 12.16
CA PHE A 124 -1.50 -9.65 12.53
C PHE A 124 -0.07 -9.14 12.69
N ALA A 125 0.85 -9.95 13.23
CA ALA A 125 2.26 -9.58 13.32
C ALA A 125 2.87 -9.43 11.92
N ALA A 126 2.64 -10.41 11.04
CA ALA A 126 3.08 -10.36 9.66
C ALA A 126 2.48 -9.18 8.87
N ALA A 127 1.19 -8.87 9.09
CA ALA A 127 0.53 -7.72 8.50
C ALA A 127 1.15 -6.40 9.00
N HIS A 128 1.35 -6.26 10.31
CA HIS A 128 1.97 -5.06 10.93
C HIS A 128 3.43 -4.86 10.49
N LEU A 129 4.18 -5.96 10.41
CA LEU A 129 5.56 -5.98 9.89
C LEU A 129 5.62 -5.85 8.35
N THR A 130 4.48 -5.78 7.67
CA THR A 130 4.37 -5.38 6.25
C THR A 130 3.99 -3.91 6.13
N ARG A 131 2.98 -3.47 6.90
CA ARG A 131 2.51 -2.09 7.00
C ARG A 131 2.06 -1.80 8.43
N SER A 132 2.50 -0.67 8.97
CA SER A 132 2.31 -0.31 10.39
C SER A 132 0.86 -0.08 10.84
N GLU A 133 -0.10 -0.09 9.91
CA GLU A 133 -1.52 0.10 10.19
C GLU A 133 -2.15 -1.16 10.85
N GLY A 134 -1.52 -2.33 10.69
CA GLY A 134 -2.07 -3.62 11.18
C GLY A 134 -2.33 -3.65 12.69
N VAL A 135 -1.49 -2.98 13.50
CA VAL A 135 -1.69 -2.90 14.95
C VAL A 135 -2.96 -2.14 15.33
N LEU A 136 -3.35 -1.12 14.56
CA LEU A 136 -4.57 -0.33 14.83
C LEU A 136 -5.82 -1.18 14.60
N VAL A 137 -5.80 -2.04 13.58
CA VAL A 137 -6.88 -2.99 13.32
C VAL A 137 -6.97 -4.04 14.43
N LEU A 138 -5.84 -4.61 14.88
CA LEU A 138 -5.85 -5.57 15.98
C LEU A 138 -6.40 -4.94 17.27
N ALA A 139 -5.99 -3.72 17.58
CA ALA A 139 -6.46 -2.98 18.75
C ALA A 139 -7.97 -2.69 18.69
N SER A 140 -8.50 -2.22 17.55
CA SER A 140 -9.92 -1.93 17.38
C SER A 140 -10.78 -3.19 17.46
N LEU A 141 -10.37 -4.28 16.83
CA LEU A 141 -11.07 -5.57 16.89
C LEU A 141 -11.07 -6.13 18.32
N THR A 142 -9.93 -6.05 19.01
CA THR A 142 -9.83 -6.44 20.43
C THR A 142 -10.82 -5.65 21.28
N ALA A 143 -10.89 -4.32 21.09
CA ALA A 143 -11.83 -3.48 21.82
C ALA A 143 -13.29 -3.89 21.55
N VAL A 144 -13.66 -4.14 20.29
CA VAL A 144 -15.00 -4.63 19.94
C VAL A 144 -15.30 -5.98 20.57
N LEU A 145 -14.36 -6.93 20.57
CA LEU A 145 -14.57 -8.26 21.18
C LEU A 145 -14.70 -8.20 22.71
N VAL A 146 -13.94 -7.31 23.37
CA VAL A 146 -14.10 -7.02 24.80
C VAL A 146 -15.49 -6.45 25.07
N LEU A 147 -15.89 -5.40 24.33
CA LEU A 147 -17.23 -4.82 24.44
C LEU A 147 -18.30 -5.89 24.21
N PHE A 148 -18.16 -6.71 23.16
CA PHE A 148 -19.09 -7.79 22.83
C PHE A 148 -19.24 -8.79 23.99
N THR A 149 -18.12 -9.16 24.63
CA THR A 149 -18.13 -10.06 25.80
C THR A 149 -18.89 -9.44 26.98
N LEU A 150 -18.64 -8.16 27.28
CA LEU A 150 -19.24 -7.46 28.42
C LEU A 150 -20.74 -7.18 28.20
N ILE A 151 -21.08 -6.64 27.03
CA ILE A 151 -22.43 -6.23 26.62
C ILE A 151 -23.40 -7.42 26.60
N ASN A 152 -22.95 -8.57 26.09
CA ASN A 152 -23.76 -9.79 26.00
C ASN A 152 -23.52 -10.77 27.16
N ARG A 153 -22.74 -10.38 28.19
CA ARG A 153 -22.42 -11.19 29.37
C ARG A 153 -21.91 -12.60 29.00
N LEU A 154 -21.10 -12.67 27.96
CA LEU A 154 -20.53 -13.93 27.46
C LEU A 154 -19.42 -14.40 28.40
N SER A 155 -19.04 -15.69 28.29
CA SER A 155 -17.95 -16.24 29.09
C SER A 155 -16.63 -15.49 28.83
N ARG A 156 -16.04 -14.95 29.90
CA ARG A 156 -14.73 -14.25 29.85
C ARG A 156 -13.60 -15.15 29.35
N ARG A 157 -13.77 -16.48 29.34
CA ARG A 157 -12.82 -17.43 28.74
C ARG A 157 -12.54 -17.11 27.27
N ARG A 158 -13.50 -16.54 26.53
CA ARG A 158 -13.28 -16.10 25.14
C ARG A 158 -12.17 -15.07 25.01
N LEU A 159 -12.01 -14.20 26.01
CA LEU A 159 -10.97 -13.17 26.02
C LEU A 159 -9.58 -13.75 26.27
N LEU A 160 -9.45 -14.94 26.87
CA LEU A 160 -8.14 -15.61 27.00
C LEU A 160 -7.55 -15.93 25.62
N TYR A 161 -8.40 -16.28 24.65
CA TYR A 161 -7.96 -16.53 23.27
C TYR A 161 -7.66 -15.25 22.51
N VAL A 162 -8.29 -14.12 22.87
CA VAL A 162 -7.89 -12.81 22.34
C VAL A 162 -6.54 -12.41 22.92
N LEU A 163 -6.33 -12.59 24.23
CA LEU A 163 -5.05 -12.35 24.91
C LEU A 163 -3.92 -13.24 24.37
N LEU A 164 -4.19 -14.51 24.06
CA LEU A 164 -3.21 -15.39 23.42
C LEU A 164 -2.81 -14.85 22.04
N SER A 165 -3.75 -14.35 21.25
CA SER A 165 -3.46 -13.73 19.94
C SER A 165 -2.59 -12.49 20.11
N LEU A 166 -2.87 -11.65 21.12
CA LEU A 166 -2.05 -10.49 21.46
C LEU A 166 -0.65 -10.90 21.91
N GLY A 167 -0.53 -11.96 22.72
CA GLY A 167 0.76 -12.49 23.17
C GLY A 167 1.63 -12.98 22.01
N VAL A 168 1.04 -13.73 21.08
CA VAL A 168 1.75 -14.18 19.86
C VAL A 168 2.13 -13.01 18.98
N PHE A 169 1.23 -12.03 18.80
CA PHE A 169 1.54 -10.80 18.07
C PHE A 169 2.74 -10.08 18.69
N SER A 170 2.72 -9.83 19.99
CA SER A 170 3.79 -9.14 20.72
C SER A 170 5.11 -9.90 20.64
N LEU A 171 5.09 -11.23 20.76
CA LEU A 171 6.28 -12.07 20.66
C LEU A 171 6.94 -11.91 19.28
N LEU A 172 6.17 -12.02 18.20
CA LEU A 172 6.70 -11.94 16.83
C LEU A 172 7.06 -10.52 16.41
N PHE A 173 6.40 -9.52 16.96
CA PHE A 173 6.70 -8.10 16.74
C PHE A 173 7.94 -7.63 17.53
N SER A 174 8.23 -8.26 18.66
CA SER A 174 9.27 -7.80 19.60
C SER A 174 10.67 -7.62 18.99
N PRO A 175 11.20 -8.45 18.06
CA PRO A 175 12.54 -8.25 17.51
C PRO A 175 12.66 -6.95 16.72
N TYR A 176 11.61 -6.60 15.96
CA TYR A 176 11.56 -5.34 15.22
C TYR A 176 11.39 -4.15 16.16
N LEU A 177 10.61 -4.30 17.23
CA LEU A 177 10.46 -3.26 18.24
C LEU A 177 11.78 -2.96 18.97
N ILE A 178 12.56 -4.00 19.32
CA ILE A 178 13.90 -3.87 19.90
C ILE A 178 14.84 -3.19 18.91
N MET A 179 14.89 -3.64 17.66
CA MET A 179 15.71 -3.03 16.62
C MET A 179 15.38 -1.54 16.43
N LEU A 180 14.10 -1.17 16.44
CA LEU A 180 13.69 0.23 16.35
C LEU A 180 14.21 1.04 17.54
N HIS A 181 14.12 0.50 18.76
CA HIS A 181 14.63 1.16 19.95
C HIS A 181 16.16 1.31 19.91
N GLU A 182 16.91 0.30 19.47
CA GLU A 182 18.37 0.38 19.32
C GLU A 182 18.80 1.42 18.29
N LEU A 183 18.08 1.51 17.16
CA LEU A 183 18.42 2.45 16.08
C LEU A 183 18.01 3.90 16.38
N THR A 184 16.95 4.12 17.16
CA THR A 184 16.41 5.48 17.38
C THR A 184 16.48 5.98 18.81
N GLY A 185 16.87 5.11 19.76
CA GLY A 185 16.87 5.39 21.20
C GLY A 185 15.47 5.57 21.81
N LYS A 186 14.39 5.25 21.08
CA LYS A 186 13.00 5.46 21.52
C LYS A 186 12.11 4.27 21.19
N TRP A 187 11.23 3.91 22.13
CA TRP A 187 10.19 2.91 21.89
C TRP A 187 9.11 3.48 20.97
N GLN A 188 8.93 2.85 19.81
CA GLN A 188 7.96 3.28 18.81
C GLN A 188 7.44 2.07 18.02
N LEU A 189 6.16 2.11 17.64
CA LEU A 189 5.53 0.99 16.91
C LEU A 189 5.90 0.95 15.42
N THR A 190 6.44 2.04 14.89
CA THR A 190 6.85 2.20 13.49
C THR A 190 7.91 3.30 13.37
N GLY A 191 8.93 3.09 12.53
CA GLY A 191 9.89 4.15 12.17
C GLY A 191 9.45 5.01 10.97
N LYS A 192 8.25 4.79 10.42
CA LYS A 192 7.74 5.52 9.23
C LYS A 192 6.98 6.80 9.57
N GLY A 193 6.51 6.96 10.80
CA GLY A 193 5.58 8.04 11.18
C GLY A 193 6.06 9.44 10.80
N LYS A 194 7.31 9.77 11.13
CA LYS A 194 7.91 11.09 10.85
C LYS A 194 8.08 11.38 9.37
N ILE A 195 8.53 10.38 8.58
CA ILE A 195 8.66 10.51 7.13
C ILE A 195 7.29 10.70 6.48
N ALA A 196 6.28 9.96 6.94
CA ALA A 196 4.92 10.09 6.41
C ALA A 196 4.31 11.47 6.71
N ILE A 197 4.62 12.05 7.88
CA ILE A 197 4.25 13.44 8.21
C ILE A 197 4.97 14.42 7.28
N ALA A 198 6.28 14.25 7.08
CA ALA A 198 7.06 15.11 6.19
C ALA A 198 6.52 15.06 4.75
N ASP A 199 6.17 13.88 4.24
CA ASP A 199 5.55 13.71 2.92
C ASP A 199 4.19 14.42 2.84
N ALA A 200 3.36 14.34 3.88
CA ALA A 200 2.07 15.01 3.90
C ALA A 200 2.19 16.54 3.98
N LEU A 201 3.17 17.05 4.73
CA LEU A 201 3.49 18.49 4.79
C LEU A 201 4.12 18.99 3.49
N SER A 202 4.94 18.17 2.82
CA SER A 202 5.51 18.47 1.51
C SER A 202 4.41 18.84 0.50
N GLU A 203 3.33 18.06 0.48
CA GLU A 203 2.17 18.35 -0.36
C GLU A 203 1.40 19.58 0.11
N TYR A 204 1.14 19.71 1.42
CA TYR A 204 0.40 20.86 1.94
C TYR A 204 1.11 22.19 1.66
N LEU A 205 2.41 22.26 1.91
CA LEU A 205 3.23 23.45 1.72
C LEU A 205 3.67 23.66 0.26
N GLN A 206 3.40 22.69 -0.62
CA GLN A 206 3.89 22.68 -2.00
C GLN A 206 5.42 22.80 -2.08
N ILE A 207 6.12 22.19 -1.11
CA ILE A 207 7.59 22.11 -1.07
C ILE A 207 7.98 20.67 -1.35
N PRO A 208 8.44 20.33 -2.57
CA PRO A 208 8.80 18.97 -2.91
C PRO A 208 9.91 18.42 -2.00
N ASP A 209 9.78 17.16 -1.57
CA ASP A 209 10.81 16.43 -0.82
C ASP A 209 11.33 17.13 0.45
N ILE A 210 10.46 17.79 1.20
CA ILE A 210 10.85 18.48 2.44
C ILE A 210 11.62 17.58 3.43
N LYS A 211 11.39 16.25 3.38
CA LYS A 211 12.15 15.26 4.18
C LYS A 211 13.64 15.17 3.87
N HIS A 212 14.08 15.69 2.73
CA HIS A 212 15.50 15.75 2.33
C HIS A 212 16.06 17.17 2.46
N ASP A 213 15.30 18.10 3.02
CA ASP A 213 15.78 19.44 3.36
C ASP A 213 16.62 19.37 4.63
N PRO A 214 17.91 19.77 4.60
CA PRO A 214 18.78 19.75 5.77
C PRO A 214 18.28 20.60 6.95
N SER A 215 17.44 21.60 6.68
CA SER A 215 16.87 22.50 7.68
C SER A 215 15.56 21.98 8.30
N PHE A 216 14.92 20.98 7.67
CA PHE A 216 13.65 20.46 8.13
C PHE A 216 13.82 19.62 9.40
N LYS A 217 13.19 20.07 10.48
CA LYS A 217 13.14 19.31 11.73
C LYS A 217 11.98 18.32 11.68
N GLU A 218 12.27 17.06 11.98
CA GLU A 218 11.25 16.03 12.07
C GLU A 218 10.17 16.40 13.09
N LEU A 219 8.91 16.37 12.67
CA LEU A 219 7.76 16.71 13.49
C LEU A 219 7.04 15.46 14.00
N GLY A 220 6.48 15.55 15.22
CA GLY A 220 5.53 14.59 15.76
C GLY A 220 4.08 14.95 15.43
N TYR A 221 3.15 14.03 15.73
CA TYR A 221 1.71 14.26 15.52
C TYR A 221 1.16 15.43 16.33
N LEU A 222 1.67 15.67 17.54
CA LEU A 222 1.25 16.81 18.37
C LEU A 222 1.76 18.14 17.82
N ASP A 223 2.93 18.14 17.18
CA ASP A 223 3.50 19.34 16.58
C ASP A 223 2.67 19.79 15.38
N LEU A 224 2.10 18.85 14.61
CA LEU A 224 1.15 19.15 13.53
C LEU A 224 -0.06 19.95 14.03
N PHE A 225 -0.68 19.55 15.14
CA PHE A 225 -1.81 20.31 15.69
C PHE A 225 -1.42 21.70 16.18
N ARG A 226 -0.21 21.86 16.71
CA ARG A 226 0.28 23.14 17.25
C ARG A 226 0.74 24.10 16.17
N LEU A 227 1.48 23.60 15.19
CA LEU A 227 2.14 24.40 14.16
C LEU A 227 1.31 24.55 12.89
N TYR A 228 0.44 23.57 12.59
CA TYR A 228 -0.37 23.52 11.36
C TYR A 228 -1.84 23.14 11.64
N PRO A 229 -2.59 23.89 12.47
CA PRO A 229 -3.99 23.56 12.76
C PRO A 229 -4.89 23.60 11.51
N GLU A 230 -4.63 24.52 10.57
CA GLU A 230 -5.38 24.62 9.32
C GLU A 230 -5.14 23.44 8.37
N TYR A 231 -3.94 22.87 8.39
CA TYR A 231 -3.64 21.64 7.66
C TYR A 231 -4.59 20.52 8.08
N ILE A 232 -4.80 20.34 9.38
CA ILE A 232 -5.66 19.26 9.88
C ILE A 232 -7.09 19.40 9.35
N ARG A 233 -7.66 20.62 9.38
CA ARG A 233 -9.02 20.88 8.90
C ARG A 233 -9.16 20.66 7.40
N THR A 234 -8.24 21.21 6.61
CA THR A 234 -8.28 21.15 5.14
C THR A 234 -7.95 19.75 4.62
N ASN A 235 -6.93 19.10 5.18
CA ASN A 235 -6.50 17.76 4.81
C ASN A 235 -7.57 16.71 5.13
N TYR A 236 -8.20 16.78 6.30
CA TYR A 236 -9.23 15.83 6.71
C TYR A 236 -10.42 15.79 5.74
N LEU A 237 -10.95 16.96 5.35
CA LEU A 237 -12.08 17.03 4.42
C LEU A 237 -11.71 16.54 3.02
N LYS A 238 -10.54 16.97 2.51
CA LYS A 238 -9.99 16.50 1.23
C LYS A 238 -9.87 14.98 1.22
N ASN A 239 -9.26 14.42 2.26
CA ASN A 239 -9.03 12.99 2.39
C ASN A 239 -10.31 12.18 2.51
N ILE A 240 -11.35 12.67 3.19
CA ILE A 240 -12.67 12.00 3.19
C ILE A 240 -13.23 11.94 1.77
N ALA A 241 -13.21 13.07 1.05
CA ALA A 241 -13.73 13.12 -0.31
C ALA A 241 -12.96 12.17 -1.24
N THR A 242 -11.63 12.14 -1.13
CA THR A 242 -10.77 11.21 -1.87
C THR A 242 -11.08 9.75 -1.49
N CYS A 243 -11.15 9.41 -0.20
CA CYS A 243 -11.57 8.07 0.25
C CYS A 243 -12.91 7.64 -0.33
N TRP A 244 -13.90 8.52 -0.28
CA TRP A 244 -15.24 8.26 -0.80
C TRP A 244 -15.19 7.93 -2.30
N HIS A 245 -14.49 8.77 -3.07
CA HIS A 245 -14.38 8.62 -4.51
C HIS A 245 -13.55 7.38 -4.92
N ASP A 246 -12.42 7.14 -4.27
CA ASP A 246 -11.47 6.08 -4.65
C ASP A 246 -11.94 4.68 -4.25
N MET A 247 -12.77 4.57 -3.21
CA MET A 247 -13.23 3.27 -2.71
C MET A 247 -14.37 2.71 -3.56
N LEU A 248 -15.44 3.47 -3.74
CA LEU A 248 -16.63 3.01 -4.45
C LEU A 248 -17.32 4.15 -5.20
N PRO A 249 -17.95 3.86 -6.35
CA PRO A 249 -18.89 4.78 -6.97
C PRO A 249 -20.15 4.93 -6.10
N VAL A 250 -20.95 5.96 -6.34
CA VAL A 250 -22.15 6.30 -5.53
C VAL A 250 -23.11 5.12 -5.36
N TYR A 251 -23.39 4.36 -6.42
CA TYR A 251 -24.24 3.17 -6.34
C TYR A 251 -23.62 2.05 -5.50
N GLY A 252 -22.30 1.93 -5.49
CA GLY A 252 -21.56 0.97 -4.67
C GLY A 252 -21.70 1.30 -3.19
N TRP A 253 -21.57 2.57 -2.82
CA TRP A 253 -21.82 3.04 -1.46
C TRP A 253 -23.26 2.81 -1.01
N ALA A 254 -24.25 3.09 -1.87
CA ALA A 254 -25.65 2.83 -1.56
C ALA A 254 -25.91 1.33 -1.30
N LEU A 255 -25.35 0.45 -2.12
CA LEU A 255 -25.44 -1.01 -1.92
C LEU A 255 -24.71 -1.47 -0.66
N ALA A 256 -23.51 -0.94 -0.39
CA ALA A 256 -22.75 -1.27 0.82
C ALA A 256 -23.51 -0.83 2.08
N ALA A 257 -24.05 0.38 2.11
CA ALA A 257 -24.86 0.87 3.22
C ALA A 257 -26.14 0.04 3.42
N ALA A 258 -26.86 -0.24 2.33
CA ALA A 258 -28.06 -1.09 2.38
C ALA A 258 -27.72 -2.49 2.91
N GLY A 259 -26.64 -3.11 2.44
CA GLY A 259 -26.25 -4.45 2.89
C GLY A 259 -25.65 -4.50 4.29
N PHE A 260 -25.04 -3.42 4.78
CA PHE A 260 -24.58 -3.32 6.15
C PHE A 260 -25.76 -3.26 7.14
N LEU A 261 -26.76 -2.43 6.82
CA LEU A 261 -27.94 -2.22 7.67
C LEU A 261 -28.98 -3.34 7.54
N ALA A 262 -29.10 -3.95 6.36
CA ALA A 262 -30.13 -4.94 6.10
C ALA A 262 -29.91 -6.23 6.91
N GLY A 263 -30.96 -6.61 7.65
CA GLY A 263 -30.95 -7.80 8.50
C GLY A 263 -30.20 -7.64 9.83
N ALA A 264 -29.68 -6.45 10.14
CA ALA A 264 -28.99 -6.13 11.41
C ALA A 264 -29.97 -5.72 12.53
N LEU A 265 -31.14 -6.34 12.61
CA LEU A 265 -32.17 -5.98 13.59
C LEU A 265 -31.90 -6.56 14.98
N SER A 266 -31.14 -7.64 15.06
CA SER A 266 -30.72 -8.24 16.34
C SER A 266 -29.39 -7.65 16.81
N ARG A 267 -29.26 -7.47 18.12
CA ARG A 267 -28.04 -6.98 18.78
C ARG A 267 -26.78 -7.75 18.38
N ASP A 268 -26.86 -9.07 18.30
CA ASP A 268 -25.70 -9.92 17.96
C ASP A 268 -25.20 -9.67 16.54
N LYS A 269 -26.11 -9.58 15.56
CA LYS A 269 -25.77 -9.20 14.18
C LYS A 269 -25.18 -7.79 14.10
N MET A 270 -25.70 -6.82 14.86
CA MET A 270 -25.14 -5.48 14.86
C MET A 270 -23.68 -5.50 15.35
N LEU A 271 -23.37 -6.27 16.40
CA LEU A 271 -22.03 -6.40 16.95
C LEU A 271 -21.08 -7.15 15.99
N GLU A 272 -21.57 -8.14 15.26
CA GLU A 272 -20.86 -8.76 14.13
C GLU A 272 -20.51 -7.74 13.03
N ARG A 273 -21.45 -6.85 12.68
CA ARG A 273 -21.21 -5.76 11.73
C ARG A 273 -20.21 -4.74 12.27
N THR A 274 -20.26 -4.43 13.56
CA THR A 274 -19.27 -3.57 14.24
C THR A 274 -17.88 -4.17 14.20
N TYR A 275 -17.75 -5.50 14.35
CA TYR A 275 -16.46 -6.18 14.22
C TYR A 275 -15.86 -6.00 12.82
N LEU A 276 -16.66 -6.17 11.76
CA LEU A 276 -16.21 -5.89 10.39
C LEU A 276 -15.89 -4.40 10.18
N LEU A 277 -16.70 -3.49 10.73
CA LEU A 277 -16.45 -2.05 10.61
C LEU A 277 -15.18 -1.61 11.35
N ALA A 278 -14.80 -2.28 12.44
CA ALA A 278 -13.60 -1.96 13.19
C ALA A 278 -12.31 -2.13 12.37
N THR A 279 -12.32 -2.86 11.26
CA THR A 279 -11.18 -2.92 10.34
C THR A 279 -10.87 -1.58 9.69
N PHE A 280 -11.82 -0.63 9.68
CA PHE A 280 -11.65 0.73 9.13
C PHE A 280 -10.97 1.69 10.12
N ALA A 281 -10.67 1.25 11.35
CA ALA A 281 -10.06 2.10 12.38
C ALA A 281 -8.80 2.87 11.91
N PRO A 282 -7.89 2.31 11.08
CA PRO A 282 -6.73 3.09 10.62
C PRO A 282 -7.10 4.32 9.79
N LEU A 283 -8.27 4.35 9.11
CA LEU A 283 -8.73 5.54 8.38
C LEU A 283 -8.92 6.75 9.30
N LEU A 284 -9.28 6.54 10.58
CA LEU A 284 -9.43 7.64 11.54
C LEU A 284 -8.12 8.39 11.78
N VAL A 285 -6.99 7.71 11.61
CA VAL A 285 -5.65 8.31 11.71
C VAL A 285 -5.20 8.81 10.33
N ILE A 286 -5.35 7.98 9.30
CA ILE A 286 -4.83 8.26 7.97
C ILE A 286 -5.47 9.51 7.34
N VAL A 287 -6.79 9.67 7.47
CA VAL A 287 -7.53 10.82 6.93
C VAL A 287 -7.08 12.13 7.60
N VAL A 288 -6.65 12.08 8.85
CA VAL A 288 -6.22 13.27 9.60
C VAL A 288 -4.79 13.65 9.27
N PHE A 289 -3.85 12.69 9.33
CA PHE A 289 -2.42 12.99 9.40
C PHE A 289 -1.62 12.75 8.12
N PHE A 290 -2.18 12.03 7.14
CA PHE A 290 -1.43 11.64 5.96
C PHE A 290 -2.10 12.16 4.70
N PHE A 291 -1.34 12.16 3.61
CA PHE A 291 -1.93 12.23 2.28
C PHE A 291 -2.54 10.87 1.92
N ILE A 292 -3.78 10.88 1.44
CA ILE A 292 -4.48 9.67 0.98
C ILE A 292 -4.33 9.53 -0.53
N GLY A 293 -3.53 8.53 -0.92
CA GLY A 293 -3.61 7.89 -2.23
C GLY A 293 -4.44 6.60 -2.19
N PRO A 294 -4.78 6.04 -3.37
CA PRO A 294 -5.50 4.78 -3.49
C PRO A 294 -4.89 3.64 -2.67
N GLU A 295 -3.57 3.63 -2.46
CA GLU A 295 -2.85 2.62 -1.69
C GLU A 295 -3.26 2.49 -0.22
N TYR A 296 -3.90 3.50 0.37
CA TYR A 296 -4.37 3.46 1.76
C TYR A 296 -5.81 2.96 1.89
N THR A 297 -6.63 3.06 0.84
CA THR A 297 -8.09 2.80 0.92
C THR A 297 -8.47 1.36 0.59
N GLN A 298 -7.59 0.63 -0.09
CA GLN A 298 -7.90 -0.68 -0.65
C GLN A 298 -8.09 -1.80 0.36
N ALA A 299 -7.44 -1.70 1.53
CA ALA A 299 -7.54 -2.73 2.56
C ALA A 299 -8.98 -2.89 3.10
N TYR A 300 -9.82 -1.89 2.90
CA TYR A 300 -11.19 -1.85 3.40
C TYR A 300 -12.22 -2.30 2.35
N LEU A 301 -11.84 -2.32 1.06
CA LEU A 301 -12.73 -2.71 -0.04
C LEU A 301 -13.36 -4.10 0.15
N PRO A 302 -12.63 -5.14 0.59
CA PRO A 302 -13.24 -6.45 0.73
C PRO A 302 -14.40 -6.48 1.74
N VAL A 303 -14.34 -5.70 2.82
CA VAL A 303 -15.45 -5.58 3.78
C VAL A 303 -16.64 -4.87 3.16
N LEU A 304 -16.41 -3.85 2.32
CA LEU A 304 -17.49 -3.22 1.56
C LEU A 304 -18.12 -4.19 0.55
N PHE A 305 -17.32 -5.03 -0.10
CA PHE A 305 -17.83 -6.05 -1.02
C PHE A 305 -18.67 -7.11 -0.32
N LEU A 306 -18.34 -7.48 0.92
CA LEU A 306 -19.21 -8.32 1.76
C LEU A 306 -20.58 -7.66 1.96
N CYS A 307 -20.60 -6.35 2.25
CA CYS A 307 -21.84 -5.60 2.41
C CYS A 307 -22.64 -5.53 1.10
N ILE A 308 -21.99 -5.22 -0.03
CA ILE A 308 -22.63 -5.21 -1.36
C ILE A 308 -23.21 -6.59 -1.68
N GLY A 309 -22.44 -7.67 -1.44
CA GLY A 309 -22.90 -9.03 -1.65
C GLY A 309 -24.13 -9.37 -0.81
N ASN A 310 -24.18 -8.91 0.44
CA ASN A 310 -25.35 -9.07 1.31
C ASN A 310 -26.57 -8.33 0.78
N ALA A 311 -26.41 -7.08 0.32
CA ALA A 311 -27.51 -6.32 -0.28
C ALA A 311 -28.13 -7.04 -1.48
N LEU A 312 -27.28 -7.53 -2.40
CA LEU A 312 -27.73 -8.27 -3.58
C LEU A 312 -28.39 -9.61 -3.21
N SER A 313 -27.83 -10.34 -2.24
CA SER A 313 -28.42 -11.60 -1.75
C SER A 313 -29.81 -11.38 -1.15
N LEU A 314 -29.98 -10.35 -0.34
CA LEU A 314 -31.26 -10.02 0.30
C LEU A 314 -32.30 -9.51 -0.72
N ALA A 315 -31.90 -8.65 -1.66
CA ALA A 315 -32.78 -8.17 -2.71
C ALA A 315 -33.33 -9.32 -3.56
N THR A 316 -32.45 -10.25 -3.97
CA THR A 316 -32.87 -11.41 -4.76
C THR A 316 -33.71 -12.40 -3.95
N GLY A 317 -33.41 -12.59 -2.66
CA GLY A 317 -34.26 -13.36 -1.75
C GLY A 317 -35.67 -12.78 -1.60
N TRP A 318 -35.79 -11.46 -1.51
CA TRP A 318 -37.09 -10.77 -1.45
C TRP A 318 -37.90 -10.96 -2.73
N VAL A 319 -37.27 -10.80 -3.91
CA VAL A 319 -37.91 -11.04 -5.22
C VAL A 319 -38.38 -12.49 -5.33
N LEU A 320 -37.52 -13.45 -4.98
CA LEU A 320 -37.85 -14.88 -4.99
C LEU A 320 -39.08 -15.19 -4.12
N LYS A 321 -39.11 -14.65 -2.89
CA LYS A 321 -40.24 -14.84 -1.96
C LYS A 321 -41.54 -14.30 -2.54
N ARG A 322 -41.48 -13.14 -3.21
CA ARG A 322 -42.66 -12.50 -3.83
C ARG A 322 -43.16 -13.28 -5.04
N LEU A 323 -42.27 -13.75 -5.92
CA LEU A 323 -42.63 -14.52 -7.12
C LEU A 323 -43.11 -15.94 -6.82
N SER A 324 -42.62 -16.55 -5.75
CA SER A 324 -43.03 -17.89 -5.32
C SER A 324 -44.29 -17.90 -4.43
N GLY A 325 -44.92 -16.74 -4.18
CA GLY A 325 -46.06 -16.63 -3.27
C GLY A 325 -45.75 -17.09 -1.84
N GLY A 326 -44.48 -17.07 -1.43
CA GLY A 326 -44.00 -17.59 -0.15
C GLY A 326 -43.75 -19.09 -0.08
N ALA A 327 -44.04 -19.87 -1.14
CA ALA A 327 -43.66 -21.28 -1.23
C ALA A 327 -42.17 -21.46 -1.58
N ARG A 328 -41.62 -22.67 -1.44
CA ARG A 328 -40.28 -22.96 -1.99
C ARG A 328 -40.30 -22.74 -3.50
N ALA A 329 -39.43 -21.86 -3.99
CA ALA A 329 -39.32 -21.57 -5.42
C ALA A 329 -39.03 -22.85 -6.22
N GLY A 330 -40.01 -23.33 -6.98
CA GLY A 330 -39.91 -24.44 -7.91
C GLY A 330 -39.59 -23.99 -9.33
N GLY A 331 -39.30 -24.95 -10.21
CA GLY A 331 -39.11 -24.69 -11.64
C GLY A 331 -37.96 -23.70 -11.95
N PRO A 332 -38.08 -22.86 -13.00
CA PRO A 332 -37.01 -21.95 -13.41
C PRO A 332 -36.77 -20.79 -12.44
N VAL A 333 -37.77 -20.44 -11.60
CA VAL A 333 -37.68 -19.32 -10.63
C VAL A 333 -36.55 -19.54 -9.63
N ARG A 334 -36.21 -20.79 -9.29
CA ARG A 334 -35.10 -21.12 -8.38
C ARG A 334 -33.75 -20.58 -8.85
N TYR A 335 -33.55 -20.44 -10.17
CA TYR A 335 -32.28 -19.97 -10.73
C TYR A 335 -32.04 -18.48 -10.50
N LEU A 336 -33.09 -17.69 -10.22
CA LEU A 336 -32.94 -16.28 -9.82
C LEU A 336 -32.13 -16.13 -8.52
N GLY A 337 -32.02 -17.19 -7.70
CA GLY A 337 -31.13 -17.18 -6.53
C GLY A 337 -29.65 -17.06 -6.86
N TYR A 338 -29.24 -17.32 -8.11
CA TYR A 338 -27.86 -17.12 -8.59
C TYR A 338 -27.64 -15.73 -9.19
N ALA A 339 -28.68 -14.90 -9.31
CA ALA A 339 -28.58 -13.55 -9.88
C ALA A 339 -27.48 -12.69 -9.24
N PRO A 340 -27.23 -12.69 -7.90
CA PRO A 340 -26.13 -11.91 -7.32
C PRO A 340 -24.76 -12.29 -7.87
N VAL A 341 -24.54 -13.60 -8.06
CA VAL A 341 -23.28 -14.13 -8.59
C VAL A 341 -23.14 -13.78 -10.07
N CYS A 342 -24.21 -13.95 -10.86
CA CYS A 342 -24.21 -13.58 -12.27
C CYS A 342 -23.95 -12.08 -12.47
N LEU A 343 -24.59 -11.21 -11.67
CA LEU A 343 -24.37 -9.77 -11.72
C LEU A 343 -22.93 -9.40 -11.37
N ALA A 344 -22.36 -10.03 -10.33
CA ALA A 344 -20.97 -9.83 -9.96
C ALA A 344 -20.00 -10.27 -11.08
N LEU A 345 -20.27 -11.41 -11.74
CA LEU A 345 -19.48 -11.89 -12.87
C LEU A 345 -19.59 -10.96 -14.08
N ILE A 346 -20.79 -10.52 -14.45
CA ILE A 346 -21.00 -9.61 -15.58
C ILE A 346 -20.31 -8.27 -15.32
N TYR A 347 -20.52 -7.71 -14.13
CA TYR A 347 -19.88 -6.46 -13.73
C TYR A 347 -18.36 -6.60 -13.69
N GLY A 348 -17.86 -7.70 -13.11
CA GLY A 348 -16.43 -7.99 -13.07
C GLY A 348 -15.82 -8.14 -14.46
N ALA A 349 -16.48 -8.88 -15.35
CA ALA A 349 -16.05 -9.05 -16.74
C ALA A 349 -16.05 -7.70 -17.49
N TRP A 350 -17.07 -6.86 -17.28
CA TRP A 350 -17.14 -5.53 -17.87
C TRP A 350 -15.97 -4.64 -17.42
N ILE A 351 -15.64 -4.61 -16.12
CA ILE A 351 -14.47 -3.89 -15.62
C ILE A 351 -13.16 -4.47 -16.18
N VAL A 352 -13.04 -5.80 -16.26
CA VAL A 352 -11.82 -6.45 -16.76
C VAL A 352 -11.59 -6.10 -18.23
N VAL A 353 -12.62 -6.26 -19.06
CA VAL A 353 -12.55 -5.95 -20.49
C VAL A 353 -12.32 -4.45 -20.72
N GLY A 354 -13.02 -3.59 -19.97
CA GLY A 354 -12.86 -2.13 -20.07
C GLY A 354 -11.48 -1.62 -19.61
N ALA A 355 -10.78 -2.39 -18.76
CA ALA A 355 -9.43 -2.06 -18.32
C ALA A 355 -8.34 -2.47 -19.32
N VAL A 356 -8.67 -3.20 -20.39
CA VAL A 356 -7.70 -3.53 -21.45
C VAL A 356 -7.41 -2.25 -22.24
N PRO A 357 -6.16 -1.74 -22.23
CA PRO A 357 -5.85 -0.49 -22.91
C PRO A 357 -6.07 -0.62 -24.42
N ALA A 358 -6.81 0.31 -25.01
CA ALA A 358 -7.05 0.35 -26.45
C ALA A 358 -5.74 0.51 -27.25
N ASP A 359 -4.74 1.14 -26.63
CA ASP A 359 -3.43 1.43 -27.18
C ASP A 359 -2.38 0.33 -26.88
N ARG A 360 -2.79 -0.85 -26.40
CA ARG A 360 -1.88 -1.97 -26.06
C ARG A 360 -0.88 -2.35 -27.16
N ASN A 361 -1.19 -2.06 -28.42
CA ASN A 361 -0.35 -2.35 -29.58
C ASN A 361 0.57 -1.18 -29.97
N LEU A 362 0.37 0.02 -29.42
CA LEU A 362 1.26 1.14 -29.67
C LEU A 362 2.55 0.99 -28.84
N PRO A 363 3.69 1.50 -29.34
CA PRO A 363 4.94 1.54 -28.59
C PRO A 363 4.77 2.17 -27.20
N TYR A 364 5.64 1.76 -26.27
CA TYR A 364 5.64 2.32 -24.92
C TYR A 364 5.82 3.84 -24.95
N HIS A 365 5.11 4.52 -24.06
CA HIS A 365 5.26 5.94 -23.77
C HIS A 365 5.25 6.12 -22.25
N TYR A 366 6.09 7.01 -21.72
CA TYR A 366 6.30 7.18 -20.27
C TYR A 366 5.02 7.51 -19.50
N THR A 367 4.01 8.10 -20.14
CA THR A 367 2.70 8.40 -19.53
C THR A 367 1.93 7.15 -19.10
N ARG A 368 2.26 5.96 -19.62
CA ARG A 368 1.58 4.70 -19.27
C ARG A 368 1.88 4.20 -17.88
N ASP A 369 3.07 4.48 -17.35
CA ASP A 369 3.50 4.01 -16.02
C ASP A 369 4.19 5.10 -15.18
N GLY A 370 4.17 6.34 -15.65
CA GLY A 370 4.87 7.47 -15.04
C GLY A 370 6.38 7.44 -15.20
N GLY A 371 6.91 6.76 -16.23
CA GLY A 371 8.34 6.65 -16.51
C GLY A 371 9.06 5.56 -15.72
N ARG A 372 8.33 4.61 -15.12
CA ARG A 372 8.94 3.56 -14.27
C ARG A 372 9.77 2.58 -15.08
N LEU A 373 9.32 2.21 -16.28
CA LEU A 373 10.11 1.38 -17.20
C LEU A 373 11.32 2.14 -17.74
N ASP A 374 11.15 3.45 -17.97
CA ASP A 374 12.21 4.34 -18.42
C ASP A 374 13.36 4.41 -17.40
N ASP A 375 13.06 4.74 -16.14
CA ASP A 375 14.01 4.69 -15.02
C ASP A 375 14.79 3.37 -14.92
N LYS A 376 14.12 2.23 -15.18
CA LYS A 376 14.78 0.92 -15.21
C LYS A 376 15.78 0.82 -16.37
N ARG A 377 15.39 1.23 -17.57
CA ARG A 377 16.25 1.22 -18.76
C ARG A 377 17.45 2.15 -18.60
N ILE A 378 17.22 3.36 -18.07
CA ILE A 378 18.26 4.32 -17.72
C ILE A 378 19.25 3.67 -16.75
N GLY A 379 18.77 3.11 -15.64
CA GLY A 379 19.62 2.40 -14.68
C GLY A 379 20.47 1.31 -15.34
N LEU A 380 19.85 0.39 -16.09
CA LEU A 380 20.56 -0.69 -16.79
C LEU A 380 21.61 -0.18 -17.79
N ARG A 381 21.35 0.95 -18.47
CA ARG A 381 22.29 1.57 -19.40
C ARG A 381 23.46 2.23 -18.68
N LEU A 382 23.20 2.95 -17.59
CA LEU A 382 24.24 3.51 -16.73
C LEU A 382 25.15 2.42 -16.15
N GLY A 383 24.58 1.26 -15.78
CA GLY A 383 25.36 0.12 -15.30
C GLY A 383 26.36 -0.44 -16.32
N LYS A 384 26.08 -0.28 -17.63
CA LYS A 384 27.00 -0.65 -18.73
C LYS A 384 28.00 0.46 -19.08
N MET A 385 27.60 1.72 -18.87
CA MET A 385 28.37 2.90 -19.28
C MET A 385 29.37 3.36 -18.21
N LEU A 386 29.04 3.21 -16.94
CA LEU A 386 29.79 3.78 -15.82
C LEU A 386 30.69 2.74 -15.12
N PRO A 387 31.83 3.16 -14.53
CA PRO A 387 32.73 2.26 -13.77
C PRO A 387 32.05 1.55 -12.60
N GLU A 388 32.60 0.40 -12.17
CA GLU A 388 32.01 -0.38 -11.07
C GLU A 388 31.96 0.31 -9.72
N SER A 389 32.97 1.13 -9.45
CA SER A 389 33.10 1.92 -8.24
C SER A 389 32.27 3.20 -8.25
N ALA A 390 31.62 3.55 -9.36
CA ALA A 390 30.93 4.82 -9.50
C ALA A 390 29.82 5.00 -8.46
N VAL A 391 29.76 6.18 -7.84
CA VAL A 391 28.71 6.60 -6.92
C VAL A 391 27.79 7.61 -7.63
N LEU A 392 26.50 7.30 -7.69
CA LEU A 392 25.51 8.12 -8.38
C LEU A 392 24.75 9.03 -7.40
N MET A 393 24.43 10.23 -7.85
CA MET A 393 23.43 11.08 -7.24
C MET A 393 22.24 11.16 -8.18
N THR A 394 21.12 10.57 -7.77
CA THR A 394 19.90 10.50 -8.58
C THR A 394 18.67 10.54 -7.70
N ARG A 395 17.64 11.25 -8.17
CA ARG A 395 16.36 11.31 -7.46
C ARG A 395 15.58 9.99 -7.54
N SER A 396 15.81 9.20 -8.58
CA SER A 396 15.13 7.92 -8.77
C SER A 396 15.90 6.79 -8.10
N GLY A 397 15.34 6.25 -7.02
CA GLY A 397 15.85 5.03 -6.40
C GLY A 397 15.79 3.82 -7.35
N ARG A 398 14.98 3.88 -8.41
CA ARG A 398 14.90 2.83 -9.44
C ARG A 398 16.10 2.88 -10.37
N ILE A 399 16.51 4.07 -10.83
CA ILE A 399 17.76 4.26 -11.59
C ILE A 399 18.94 3.75 -10.76
N GLY A 400 19.04 4.20 -9.50
CA GLY A 400 20.08 3.76 -8.57
C GLY A 400 20.12 2.24 -8.41
N PHE A 401 18.98 1.61 -8.15
CA PHE A 401 18.89 0.16 -7.98
C PHE A 401 19.30 -0.65 -9.23
N TYR A 402 18.80 -0.28 -10.41
CA TYR A 402 19.07 -1.03 -11.65
C TYR A 402 20.44 -0.74 -12.24
N SER A 403 21.09 0.38 -11.88
CA SER A 403 22.47 0.65 -12.26
C SER A 403 23.49 -0.29 -11.61
N GLY A 404 23.12 -0.94 -10.51
CA GLY A 404 24.04 -1.77 -9.73
C GLY A 404 25.12 -0.95 -8.99
N ARG A 405 24.99 0.38 -8.95
CA ARG A 405 25.91 1.30 -8.28
C ARG A 405 25.40 1.75 -6.92
N SER A 406 26.32 2.21 -6.09
CA SER A 406 25.96 2.96 -4.89
C SER A 406 25.32 4.28 -5.32
N TYR A 407 24.26 4.70 -4.62
CA TYR A 407 23.58 5.94 -4.98
C TYR A 407 23.06 6.70 -3.78
N GLN A 408 22.88 8.00 -3.98
CA GLN A 408 22.37 8.95 -2.99
C GLN A 408 21.28 9.82 -3.60
N ILE A 409 20.33 10.23 -2.77
CA ILE A 409 19.27 11.14 -3.17
C ILE A 409 19.81 12.57 -3.04
N PRO A 410 19.65 13.44 -4.06
CA PRO A 410 20.05 14.84 -3.96
C PRO A 410 19.36 15.52 -2.75
N PRO A 411 20.09 16.25 -1.88
CA PRO A 411 19.47 17.01 -0.79
C PRO A 411 18.57 18.11 -1.35
N GLN A 412 17.49 18.47 -0.64
CA GLN A 412 16.58 19.54 -1.05
C GLN A 412 17.19 20.90 -0.71
N THR A 413 18.05 21.40 -1.61
CA THR A 413 18.81 22.65 -1.47
C THR A 413 19.14 23.23 -2.86
N ASP A 414 19.88 24.34 -2.90
CA ASP A 414 20.34 24.98 -4.13
C ASP A 414 21.50 24.19 -4.79
N TYR A 415 21.94 24.65 -5.96
CA TYR A 415 23.00 23.97 -6.71
C TYR A 415 24.32 23.84 -5.91
N PRO A 416 24.85 24.91 -5.29
CA PRO A 416 26.03 24.80 -4.43
C PRO A 416 25.89 23.75 -3.33
N GLY A 417 24.75 23.71 -2.62
CA GLY A 417 24.51 22.72 -1.58
C GLY A 417 24.46 21.27 -2.11
N ILE A 418 23.96 21.07 -3.34
CA ILE A 418 23.98 19.75 -4.00
C ILE A 418 25.42 19.32 -4.31
N ILE A 419 26.25 20.22 -4.85
CA ILE A 419 27.65 19.93 -5.16
C ILE A 419 28.47 19.66 -3.90
N ASP A 420 28.26 20.45 -2.84
CA ASP A 420 28.92 20.25 -1.55
C ASP A 420 28.57 18.89 -0.93
N ALA A 421 27.29 18.52 -0.96
CA ALA A 421 26.85 17.21 -0.50
C ALA A 421 27.42 16.08 -1.38
N ALA A 422 27.47 16.28 -2.69
CA ALA A 422 28.04 15.32 -3.62
C ALA A 422 29.53 15.07 -3.33
N ARG A 423 30.31 16.14 -3.14
CA ARG A 423 31.74 16.06 -2.77
C ARG A 423 31.95 15.41 -1.42
N LYS A 424 31.20 15.85 -0.39
CA LYS A 424 31.30 15.32 0.97
C LYS A 424 31.07 13.80 1.02
N ASN A 425 30.16 13.30 0.18
CA ASN A 425 29.80 11.89 0.17
C ASN A 425 30.46 11.11 -0.98
N GLY A 426 31.48 11.66 -1.64
CA GLY A 426 32.24 10.98 -2.70
C GLY A 426 31.39 10.55 -3.89
N THR A 427 30.48 11.41 -4.34
CA THR A 427 29.63 11.16 -5.52
C THR A 427 30.39 11.51 -6.79
N ASP A 428 30.39 10.58 -7.75
CA ASP A 428 31.09 10.75 -9.03
C ASP A 428 30.19 11.32 -10.13
N TYR A 429 28.89 10.99 -10.12
CA TYR A 429 27.96 11.35 -11.19
C TYR A 429 26.65 11.91 -10.68
N LEU A 430 26.15 12.98 -11.32
CA LEU A 430 24.81 13.52 -11.13
C LEU A 430 23.92 13.11 -12.32
N ILE A 431 22.82 12.42 -12.03
CA ILE A 431 21.83 12.02 -13.04
C ILE A 431 20.67 13.01 -13.03
N ALA A 432 20.71 13.95 -13.97
CA ALA A 432 19.71 15.01 -14.13
C ALA A 432 18.55 14.51 -14.98
N THR A 433 17.44 14.16 -14.31
CA THR A 433 16.21 13.67 -14.95
C THR A 433 15.15 14.78 -14.99
N VAL A 434 14.19 14.70 -15.92
CA VAL A 434 13.04 15.61 -15.94
C VAL A 434 12.27 15.58 -14.61
N GLN A 435 12.24 14.43 -13.91
CA GLN A 435 11.68 14.36 -12.56
C GLN A 435 12.39 15.32 -11.59
N LEU A 436 13.73 15.37 -11.61
CA LEU A 436 14.49 16.29 -10.79
C LEU A 436 14.17 17.74 -11.14
N LEU A 437 14.07 18.07 -12.43
CA LEU A 437 13.72 19.41 -12.91
C LEU A 437 12.33 19.85 -12.43
N ASN A 438 11.32 18.99 -12.58
CA ASN A 438 9.95 19.30 -12.17
C ASN A 438 9.85 19.56 -10.66
N MET A 439 10.67 18.89 -9.85
CA MET A 439 10.73 19.09 -8.40
C MET A 439 11.64 20.25 -8.00
N ARG A 440 12.54 20.68 -8.90
CA ARG A 440 13.53 21.73 -8.66
C ARG A 440 13.71 22.61 -9.91
N PRO A 441 12.72 23.46 -10.22
CA PRO A 441 12.79 24.36 -11.37
C PRO A 441 14.04 25.26 -11.37
N GLN A 442 14.57 25.60 -10.19
CA GLN A 442 15.81 26.36 -10.05
C GLN A 442 17.06 25.67 -10.67
N LEU A 443 16.98 24.36 -10.96
CA LEU A 443 18.05 23.61 -11.63
C LEU A 443 17.93 23.60 -13.15
N GLU A 444 16.99 24.36 -13.74
CA GLU A 444 16.74 24.42 -15.19
C GLU A 444 18.01 24.68 -16.02
N PHE A 445 18.95 25.47 -15.49
CA PHE A 445 20.23 25.73 -16.17
C PHE A 445 21.08 24.47 -16.41
N LEU A 446 20.84 23.37 -15.67
CA LEU A 446 21.46 22.06 -15.93
C LEU A 446 20.79 21.30 -17.08
N PHE A 447 19.67 21.78 -17.64
CA PHE A 447 18.90 21.06 -18.65
C PHE A 447 18.98 21.72 -20.04
N GLY A 448 19.88 22.69 -20.21
CA GLY A 448 20.11 23.39 -21.48
C GLY A 448 20.16 22.48 -22.72
N PRO A 449 20.93 21.37 -22.72
CA PRO A 449 21.01 20.45 -23.87
C PRO A 449 19.69 19.77 -24.24
N ILE A 450 18.75 19.67 -23.30
CA ILE A 450 17.41 19.10 -23.52
C ILE A 450 16.42 20.19 -23.94
N ILE A 451 16.50 21.37 -23.31
CA ILE A 451 15.54 22.47 -23.51
C ILE A 451 15.79 23.19 -24.83
N ASP A 452 17.06 23.44 -25.17
CA ASP A 452 17.47 24.11 -26.41
C ASP A 452 18.67 23.39 -27.05
N PRO A 453 18.42 22.26 -27.76
CA PRO A 453 19.49 21.42 -28.32
C PRO A 453 20.35 22.15 -29.38
N GLY A 454 19.84 23.23 -29.97
CA GLY A 454 20.53 24.02 -30.99
C GLY A 454 21.51 25.05 -30.43
N ARG A 455 21.45 25.33 -29.12
CA ARG A 455 22.30 26.33 -28.47
C ARG A 455 23.54 25.68 -27.85
N PRO A 456 24.75 26.24 -28.08
CA PRO A 456 25.95 25.79 -27.39
C PRO A 456 25.75 25.81 -25.87
N PHE A 457 26.01 24.68 -25.23
CA PHE A 457 25.86 24.51 -23.79
C PHE A 457 27.21 24.33 -23.12
N THR A 458 27.51 25.20 -22.15
CA THR A 458 28.67 25.06 -21.29
C THR A 458 28.17 24.62 -19.90
N PRO A 459 28.52 23.41 -19.43
CA PRO A 459 28.14 22.99 -18.08
C PRO A 459 28.82 23.88 -17.03
N PRO A 460 28.23 23.96 -15.82
CA PRO A 460 28.88 24.61 -14.68
C PRO A 460 30.31 24.09 -14.46
N PRO A 461 31.22 24.90 -13.88
CA PRO A 461 32.63 24.55 -13.79
C PRO A 461 32.88 23.25 -13.02
N GLU A 462 32.03 22.91 -12.05
CA GLU A 462 32.13 21.69 -11.24
C GLU A 462 31.65 20.43 -11.95
N LEU A 463 30.97 20.57 -13.10
CA LEU A 463 30.39 19.47 -13.86
C LEU A 463 31.07 19.30 -15.21
N GLU A 464 31.12 18.05 -15.66
CA GLU A 464 31.50 17.65 -17.01
C GLU A 464 30.32 16.91 -17.64
N LEU A 465 29.89 17.34 -18.82
CA LEU A 465 28.79 16.70 -19.55
C LEU A 465 29.29 15.37 -20.15
N VAL A 466 28.73 14.25 -19.68
CA VAL A 466 29.12 12.91 -20.14
C VAL A 466 28.20 12.42 -21.25
N ALA A 467 26.89 12.56 -21.05
CA ALA A 467 25.90 12.08 -22.00
C ALA A 467 24.58 12.84 -21.89
N VAL A 468 23.93 13.05 -23.02
CA VAL A 468 22.52 13.44 -23.13
C VAL A 468 21.83 12.31 -23.89
N SER A 469 20.80 11.72 -23.30
CA SER A 469 20.14 10.55 -23.88
C SER A 469 18.66 10.51 -23.54
N GLN A 470 17.92 9.72 -24.31
CA GLN A 470 16.51 9.45 -24.11
C GLN A 470 16.26 7.98 -24.48
N GLU A 471 15.53 7.24 -23.65
CA GLU A 471 15.11 5.89 -23.99
C GLU A 471 13.88 5.93 -24.92
N PRO A 472 13.63 4.91 -25.75
CA PRO A 472 12.47 4.91 -26.65
C PRO A 472 11.15 5.08 -25.89
N GLY A 473 10.47 6.20 -26.15
CA GLY A 473 9.22 6.60 -25.48
C GLY A 473 9.40 7.10 -24.04
N GLY A 474 10.64 7.24 -23.57
CA GLY A 474 11.01 7.77 -22.26
C GLY A 474 11.18 9.28 -22.24
N LEU A 475 11.46 9.83 -21.05
CA LEU A 475 11.86 11.21 -20.86
C LEU A 475 13.37 11.35 -21.06
N PRO A 476 13.85 12.49 -21.58
CA PRO A 476 15.27 12.72 -21.74
C PRO A 476 15.96 12.90 -20.37
N TYR A 477 17.24 12.55 -20.32
CA TYR A 477 18.07 12.69 -19.12
C TYR A 477 19.50 13.07 -19.49
N ILE A 478 20.20 13.67 -18.52
CA ILE A 478 21.58 14.09 -18.67
C ILE A 478 22.42 13.42 -17.58
N VAL A 479 23.61 12.98 -17.98
CA VAL A 479 24.62 12.42 -17.09
C VAL A 479 25.76 13.42 -16.99
N TYR A 480 25.96 13.93 -15.78
CA TYR A 480 27.09 14.78 -15.44
C TYR A 480 28.09 14.00 -14.62
N ARG A 481 29.37 14.17 -14.91
CA ARG A 481 30.46 13.78 -14.00
C ARG A 481 30.80 14.98 -13.14
N ILE A 482 30.98 14.74 -11.84
CA ILE A 482 31.39 15.76 -10.88
C ILE A 482 32.92 15.79 -10.89
N LYS A 483 33.50 16.96 -11.16
CA LYS A 483 34.95 17.10 -11.21
C LYS A 483 35.54 17.00 -9.80
N PRO A 484 36.66 16.27 -9.63
CA PRO A 484 37.43 16.33 -8.39
C PRO A 484 37.94 17.77 -8.17
N LEU A 485 38.07 18.14 -6.90
CA LEU A 485 38.62 19.44 -6.49
C LEU A 485 40.06 19.62 -6.95
#